data_AF-A0A417Z9W9-F1
#
_entry.id   AF-A0A417Z9W9-F1
#
_cell.length_a   1.000
_cell.length_b   1.000
_cell.length_c   1.000
_cell.angle_alpha   90.00
_cell.angle_beta   90.00
_cell.angle_gamma   90.00
#
_symmetry.space_group_name_H-M   'P 1'
#
loop_
_entity.id
_entity.type
_entity.pdbx_description
1 polymer ?
#
loop_
_entity_poly.entity_id
_entity_poly.type
_entity_poly.pdbx_seq_one_letter_code
_entity_poly.pdbx_strand_id
1 'polypeptide(L)'
;MLDLIWWQFKYSWKKWLGTLFVFIIAGLFLGFTSIGSFSTIQAHLNYGNFNPVQLFMMPTIFGLITLILIINGMTRLLINSFQKEYSLWSILGANPNQLSKLISSQMAIISLVGGIIGYCLSYPLVTRLYAWVRTSPGMQQFPQVPFHFSWRSLLITLLSIGIISWVISFFDAHKIFISKASHFHHWYKLTKWGMTPLSWLGSLISIGGLVFIYNLFFMDTTQLRNLLGAYNQSLVSLYTPLFLGTIFIVIIAFSLAAPIILPLIVRLIGQIILPHRLKTFSTAYWNVFVRKDFLKSVVMPLFILATLCSFFAYLAIDLANIASKRSFAGLLGTLTMFLGTPFLIIFANAISITIISSPQRNYNVQQLQILGFSMKDLLTEKYWEALIYALVIFISGSMNNAFLFGAIIRAAHNTGVVVKDNWLSIFIFPIICGFLAFLFVIIIDTLHIYRTNRQKVSNTSIK
;
A
#
# COMPACT_ATOMS: atom_id res chain seq x y z
N MET A 1 -8.52 24.85 20.81
CA MET A 1 -8.00 23.74 19.97
C MET A 1 -8.54 23.77 18.55
N LEU A 2 -9.86 23.89 18.36
CA LEU A 2 -10.47 23.95 17.02
C LEU A 2 -9.98 25.15 16.19
N ASP A 3 -9.83 26.34 16.80
CA ASP A 3 -9.30 27.51 16.09
C ASP A 3 -7.85 27.29 15.62
N LEU A 4 -7.00 26.72 16.49
CA LEU A 4 -5.62 26.34 16.15
C LEU A 4 -5.54 25.35 14.99
N ILE A 5 -6.43 24.35 15.00
CA ILE A 5 -6.57 23.38 13.90
C ILE A 5 -6.87 24.11 12.59
N TRP A 6 -7.84 25.04 12.62
CA TRP A 6 -8.28 25.79 11.45
C TRP A 6 -7.21 26.75 10.92
N TRP A 7 -6.57 27.53 11.80
CA TRP A 7 -5.54 28.49 11.43
C TRP A 7 -4.31 27.82 10.81
N GLN A 8 -3.82 26.73 11.42
CA GLN A 8 -2.69 25.99 10.85
C GLN A 8 -3.07 25.33 9.51
N PHE A 9 -4.30 24.80 9.41
CA PHE A 9 -4.80 24.22 8.17
C PHE A 9 -4.82 25.24 7.03
N LYS A 10 -5.35 26.44 7.29
CA LYS A 10 -5.38 27.54 6.32
C LYS A 10 -3.97 27.93 5.86
N TYR A 11 -3.02 28.02 6.79
CA TYR A 11 -1.63 28.37 6.48
C TYR A 11 -0.91 27.28 5.65
N SER A 12 -1.24 26.01 5.90
CA SER A 12 -0.54 24.86 5.32
C SER A 12 -1.30 24.12 4.22
N TRP A 13 -2.42 24.66 3.73
CA TRP A 13 -3.33 24.03 2.75
C TRP A 13 -2.61 23.36 1.55
N LYS A 14 -1.55 23.98 1.03
CA LYS A 14 -0.77 23.42 -0.10
C LYS A 14 -0.16 22.05 0.21
N LYS A 15 0.26 21.80 1.46
CA LYS A 15 0.80 20.51 1.90
C LYS A 15 -0.29 19.44 2.02
N TRP A 16 -1.49 19.87 2.38
CA TRP A 16 -2.67 19.02 2.53
C TRP A 16 -3.32 18.61 1.20
N LEU A 17 -3.01 19.29 0.10
CA LEU A 17 -3.51 18.96 -1.24
C LEU A 17 -3.06 17.55 -1.67
N GLY A 18 -1.81 17.17 -1.34
CA GLY A 18 -1.32 15.82 -1.58
C GLY A 18 -2.10 14.76 -0.80
N THR A 19 -2.46 15.02 0.46
CA THR A 19 -3.28 14.10 1.25
C THR A 19 -4.72 14.03 0.79
N LEU A 20 -5.28 15.16 0.35
CA LEU A 20 -6.64 15.25 -0.17
C LEU A 20 -6.82 14.33 -1.38
N PHE A 21 -5.86 14.28 -2.30
CA PHE A 21 -5.91 13.39 -3.46
C PHE A 21 -6.04 11.90 -3.07
N VAL A 22 -5.31 11.46 -2.03
CA VAL A 22 -5.40 10.09 -1.53
C VAL A 22 -6.74 9.80 -0.91
N PHE A 23 -7.29 10.73 -0.14
CA PHE A 23 -8.61 10.57 0.45
C PHE A 23 -9.74 10.64 -0.58
N ILE A 24 -9.57 11.35 -1.71
CA ILE A 24 -10.50 11.25 -2.86
C ILE A 24 -10.53 9.83 -3.38
N ILE A 25 -9.36 9.22 -3.61
CA ILE A 25 -9.27 7.87 -4.17
C ILE A 25 -9.78 6.82 -3.17
N ALA A 26 -9.45 6.98 -1.88
CA ALA A 26 -9.99 6.14 -0.82
C ALA A 26 -11.51 6.28 -0.66
N GLY A 27 -12.04 7.51 -0.78
CA GLY A 27 -13.46 7.79 -0.78
C GLY A 27 -14.19 7.23 -1.98
N LEU A 28 -13.58 7.32 -3.17
CA LEU A 28 -14.08 6.70 -4.41
C LEU A 28 -14.19 5.20 -4.23
N PHE A 29 -13.18 4.60 -3.61
CA PHE A 29 -13.18 3.19 -3.38
C PHE A 29 -14.25 2.73 -2.39
N LEU A 30 -14.27 3.30 -1.18
CA LEU A 30 -15.27 2.96 -0.17
C LEU A 30 -16.69 3.29 -0.66
N GLY A 31 -16.85 4.33 -1.47
CA GLY A 31 -18.09 4.65 -2.17
C GLY A 31 -18.47 3.59 -3.20
N PHE A 32 -17.52 3.10 -4.01
CA PHE A 32 -17.77 2.04 -4.99
C PHE A 32 -18.31 0.78 -4.31
N THR A 33 -17.68 0.35 -3.22
CA THR A 33 -18.08 -0.85 -2.48
C THR A 33 -19.39 -0.65 -1.73
N SER A 34 -19.60 0.54 -1.15
CA SER A 34 -20.82 0.84 -0.40
C SER A 34 -22.02 0.97 -1.35
N ILE A 35 -21.90 1.69 -2.47
CA ILE A 35 -22.96 1.79 -3.48
C ILE A 35 -23.27 0.39 -4.03
N GLY A 36 -22.24 -0.38 -4.40
CA GLY A 36 -22.42 -1.73 -4.92
C GLY A 36 -23.13 -2.67 -3.95
N SER A 37 -22.70 -2.68 -2.68
CA SER A 37 -23.29 -3.55 -1.64
C SER A 37 -24.70 -3.10 -1.25
N PHE A 38 -24.94 -1.80 -1.05
CA PHE A 38 -26.28 -1.32 -0.67
C PHE A 38 -27.30 -1.48 -1.79
N SER A 39 -26.92 -1.20 -3.05
CA SER A 39 -27.82 -1.39 -4.19
C SER A 39 -28.14 -2.87 -4.44
N THR A 40 -27.17 -3.77 -4.23
CA THR A 40 -27.42 -5.23 -4.36
C THR A 40 -28.31 -5.77 -3.25
N ILE A 41 -28.10 -5.33 -2.00
CA ILE A 41 -28.97 -5.68 -0.86
C ILE A 41 -30.39 -5.14 -1.08
N GLN A 42 -30.53 -3.90 -1.53
CA GLN A 42 -31.84 -3.29 -1.80
C GLN A 42 -32.59 -4.02 -2.93
N ALA A 43 -31.86 -4.55 -3.91
CA ALA A 43 -32.43 -5.37 -4.99
C ALA A 43 -32.78 -6.82 -4.55
N HIS A 44 -32.61 -7.18 -3.27
CA HIS A 44 -32.87 -8.53 -2.72
C HIS A 44 -32.05 -9.64 -3.41
N LEU A 45 -30.87 -9.28 -3.95
CA LEU A 45 -29.96 -10.22 -4.61
C LEU A 45 -28.97 -10.87 -3.62
N ASN A 46 -29.21 -10.76 -2.32
CA ASN A 46 -28.31 -11.21 -1.25
C ASN A 46 -28.47 -12.71 -0.87
N TYR A 47 -29.33 -13.45 -1.57
CA TYR A 47 -29.63 -14.87 -1.29
C TYR A 47 -29.30 -15.76 -2.51
N GLY A 48 -28.72 -16.96 -2.26
CA GLY A 48 -28.33 -17.93 -3.29
C GLY A 48 -26.81 -18.09 -3.45
N ASN A 49 -26.39 -19.05 -4.30
CA ASN A 49 -24.96 -19.39 -4.50
C ASN A 49 -24.14 -18.28 -5.19
N PHE A 50 -24.80 -17.36 -5.89
CA PHE A 50 -24.16 -16.18 -6.52
C PHE A 50 -24.59 -14.90 -5.81
N ASN A 51 -23.91 -14.58 -4.71
CA ASN A 51 -24.16 -13.34 -3.96
C ASN A 51 -23.27 -12.19 -4.51
N PRO A 52 -23.80 -11.22 -5.28
CA PRO A 52 -23.05 -10.10 -5.83
C PRO A 52 -22.54 -9.14 -4.75
N VAL A 53 -23.06 -9.20 -3.52
CA VAL A 53 -22.52 -8.42 -2.39
C VAL A 53 -21.07 -8.81 -2.11
N GLN A 54 -20.71 -10.10 -2.24
CA GLN A 54 -19.34 -10.57 -2.00
C GLN A 54 -18.34 -9.98 -3.01
N LEU A 55 -18.77 -9.73 -4.25
CA LEU A 55 -17.98 -9.09 -5.28
C LEU A 55 -17.60 -7.65 -4.90
N PHE A 56 -18.48 -6.93 -4.20
CA PHE A 56 -18.21 -5.57 -3.73
C PHE A 56 -17.53 -5.53 -2.36
N MET A 57 -17.74 -6.51 -1.48
CA MET A 57 -17.14 -6.54 -0.14
C MET A 57 -15.68 -7.01 -0.13
N MET A 58 -15.28 -7.93 -1.00
CA MET A 58 -13.90 -8.44 -1.03
C MET A 58 -12.85 -7.36 -1.36
N PRO A 59 -13.06 -6.49 -2.37
CA PRO A 59 -12.21 -5.33 -2.57
C PRO A 59 -12.08 -4.48 -1.31
N THR A 60 -13.13 -4.38 -0.47
CA THR A 60 -13.14 -3.53 0.74
C THR A 60 -12.05 -3.95 1.70
N ILE A 61 -11.86 -5.26 1.89
CA ILE A 61 -10.86 -5.80 2.81
C ILE A 61 -9.45 -5.41 2.32
N PHE A 62 -9.15 -5.66 1.05
CA PHE A 62 -7.84 -5.32 0.47
C PHE A 62 -7.60 -3.80 0.45
N GLY A 63 -8.59 -3.02 0.03
CA GLY A 63 -8.54 -1.57 0.02
C GLY A 63 -8.34 -0.99 1.41
N LEU A 64 -9.02 -1.52 2.43
CA LEU A 64 -8.89 -1.07 3.81
C LEU A 64 -7.49 -1.32 4.37
N ILE A 65 -6.89 -2.49 4.11
CA ILE A 65 -5.48 -2.76 4.50
C ILE A 65 -4.52 -1.77 3.84
N THR A 66 -4.67 -1.53 2.54
CA THR A 66 -3.82 -0.56 1.84
C THR A 66 -4.00 0.85 2.38
N LEU A 67 -5.24 1.25 2.69
CA LEU A 67 -5.57 2.55 3.26
C LEU A 67 -4.90 2.76 4.62
N ILE A 68 -4.95 1.78 5.52
CA ILE A 68 -4.29 1.84 6.84
C ILE A 68 -2.80 2.15 6.69
N LEU A 69 -2.12 1.40 5.82
CA LEU A 69 -0.68 1.53 5.63
C LEU A 69 -0.29 2.88 5.03
N ILE A 70 -1.11 3.40 4.13
CA ILE A 70 -0.90 4.69 3.49
C ILE A 70 -1.12 5.83 4.48
N ILE A 71 -2.18 5.78 5.31
CA ILE A 71 -2.42 6.77 6.37
C ILE A 71 -1.22 6.84 7.34
N ASN A 72 -0.61 5.71 7.71
CA ASN A 72 0.59 5.70 8.53
C ASN A 72 1.76 6.43 7.85
N GLY A 73 2.02 6.12 6.58
CA GLY A 73 3.07 6.79 5.79
C GLY A 73 2.85 8.30 5.67
N MET A 74 1.61 8.72 5.39
CA MET A 74 1.23 10.12 5.27
C MET A 74 1.36 10.89 6.58
N THR A 75 0.91 10.28 7.69
CA THR A 75 0.99 10.87 9.03
C THR A 75 2.44 11.24 9.35
N ARG A 76 3.38 10.30 9.13
CA ARG A 76 4.82 10.53 9.31
C ARG A 76 5.36 11.65 8.44
N LEU A 77 5.03 11.64 7.16
CA LEU A 77 5.48 12.66 6.22
C LEU A 77 5.01 14.05 6.62
N LEU A 78 3.77 14.19 7.08
CA LEU A 78 3.25 15.47 7.54
C LEU A 78 3.85 15.92 8.86
N ILE A 79 4.01 15.02 9.84
CA ILE A 79 4.72 15.34 11.09
C ILE A 79 6.14 15.82 10.81
N ASN A 80 6.84 15.19 9.87
CA ASN A 80 8.18 15.62 9.46
C ASN A 80 8.13 16.98 8.73
N SER A 81 7.12 17.22 7.90
CA SER A 81 6.94 18.52 7.22
C SER A 81 6.66 19.67 8.20
N PHE A 82 6.01 19.39 9.32
CA PHE A 82 5.64 20.34 10.37
C PHE A 82 6.57 20.27 11.59
N GLN A 83 7.70 19.56 11.47
CA GLN A 83 8.56 19.26 12.61
C GLN A 83 8.99 20.51 13.39
N LYS A 84 9.31 21.61 12.71
CA LYS A 84 9.72 22.88 13.33
C LYS A 84 8.60 23.52 14.16
N GLU A 85 7.38 23.50 13.63
CA GLU A 85 6.19 24.04 14.30
C GLU A 85 5.83 23.20 15.52
N TYR A 86 5.79 21.87 15.35
CA TYR A 86 5.49 20.95 16.44
C TYR A 86 6.58 20.92 17.51
N SER A 87 7.86 21.10 17.16
CA SER A 87 8.92 21.26 18.15
C SER A 87 8.76 22.55 18.95
N LEU A 88 8.40 23.67 18.28
CA LEU A 88 8.13 24.92 18.98
C LEU A 88 6.96 24.78 19.95
N TRP A 89 5.86 24.17 19.52
CA TRP A 89 4.70 23.93 20.39
C TRP A 89 5.02 22.99 21.53
N SER A 90 5.87 21.97 21.31
CA SER A 90 6.36 21.10 22.39
C SER A 90 7.22 21.86 23.40
N ILE A 91 8.07 22.80 22.95
CA ILE A 91 8.87 23.67 23.85
C ILE A 91 7.96 24.60 24.66
N LEU A 92 6.88 25.09 24.05
CA LEU A 92 5.85 25.90 24.71
C LEU A 92 4.93 25.10 25.64
N GLY A 93 5.19 23.81 25.85
CA GLY A 93 4.49 22.96 26.82
C GLY A 93 3.33 22.13 26.25
N ALA A 94 3.17 22.03 24.93
CA ALA A 94 2.14 21.18 24.34
C ALA A 94 2.41 19.69 24.61
N ASN A 95 1.39 18.98 25.11
CA ASN A 95 1.49 17.55 25.39
C ASN A 95 1.46 16.73 24.08
N PRO A 96 2.23 15.62 23.93
CA PRO A 96 2.12 14.68 22.82
C PRO A 96 0.67 14.30 22.44
N ASN A 97 -0.22 14.13 23.41
CA ASN A 97 -1.64 13.87 23.17
C ASN A 97 -2.34 15.00 22.43
N GLN A 98 -2.03 16.25 22.78
CA GLN A 98 -2.62 17.44 22.17
C GLN A 98 -2.16 17.59 20.71
N LEU A 99 -0.87 17.38 20.44
CA LEU A 99 -0.32 17.39 19.08
C LEU A 99 -0.90 16.25 18.21
N SER A 100 -1.06 15.06 18.80
CA SER A 100 -1.65 13.91 18.12
C SER A 100 -3.12 14.14 17.76
N LYS A 101 -3.91 14.68 18.70
CA LYS A 101 -5.32 15.05 18.43
C LYS A 101 -5.42 16.10 17.32
N LEU A 102 -4.49 17.04 17.27
CA LEU A 102 -4.50 18.12 16.29
C LEU A 102 -4.29 17.57 14.88
N ILE A 103 -3.25 16.77 14.65
CA ILE A 103 -2.97 16.22 13.32
C ILE A 103 -4.03 15.19 12.90
N SER A 104 -4.53 14.36 13.83
CA SER A 104 -5.56 13.36 13.52
C SER A 104 -6.90 14.00 13.18
N SER A 105 -7.24 15.13 13.79
CA SER A 105 -8.45 15.88 13.45
C SER A 105 -8.33 16.55 12.08
N GLN A 106 -7.16 17.10 11.74
CA GLN A 106 -6.90 17.63 10.38
C GLN A 106 -6.99 16.51 9.32
N MET A 107 -6.47 15.31 9.64
CA MET A 107 -6.64 14.12 8.80
C MET A 107 -8.11 13.74 8.59
N ALA A 108 -8.89 13.73 9.68
CA ALA A 108 -10.30 13.41 9.61
C ALA A 108 -11.06 14.40 8.71
N ILE A 109 -10.84 15.70 8.87
CA ILE A 109 -11.50 16.75 8.07
C ILE A 109 -11.21 16.55 6.57
N ILE A 110 -9.95 16.35 6.19
CA ILE A 110 -9.60 16.12 4.78
C ILE A 110 -10.17 14.81 4.28
N SER A 111 -10.16 13.77 5.11
CA SER A 111 -10.73 12.48 4.73
C SER A 111 -12.23 12.56 4.47
N LEU A 112 -12.96 13.43 5.19
CA LEU A 112 -14.37 13.68 4.93
C LEU A 112 -14.57 14.44 3.63
N VAL A 113 -13.80 15.51 3.38
CA VAL A 113 -13.88 16.29 2.13
C VAL A 113 -13.53 15.42 0.92
N GLY A 114 -12.43 14.68 0.99
CA GLY A 114 -12.02 13.71 -0.03
C GLY A 114 -13.05 12.59 -0.18
N GLY A 115 -13.62 12.12 0.93
CA GLY A 115 -14.68 11.12 0.98
C GLY A 115 -15.92 11.53 0.18
N ILE A 116 -16.39 12.79 0.33
CA ILE A 116 -17.55 13.32 -0.40
C ILE A 116 -17.26 13.33 -1.90
N ILE A 117 -16.12 13.93 -2.31
CA ILE A 117 -15.73 14.04 -3.72
C ILE A 117 -15.57 12.64 -4.32
N GLY A 118 -14.88 11.75 -3.62
CA GLY A 118 -14.66 10.37 -4.02
C GLY A 118 -15.98 9.61 -4.18
N TYR A 119 -16.89 9.71 -3.21
CA TYR A 119 -18.20 9.07 -3.28
C TYR A 119 -18.99 9.51 -4.52
N CYS A 120 -19.01 10.81 -4.82
CA CYS A 120 -19.65 11.33 -6.03
C CYS A 120 -19.03 10.76 -7.32
N LEU A 121 -17.70 10.64 -7.38
CA LEU A 121 -17.00 10.03 -8.50
C LEU A 121 -17.22 8.51 -8.60
N SER A 122 -17.55 7.85 -7.49
CA SER A 122 -17.74 6.40 -7.47
C SER A 122 -19.01 5.95 -8.18
N TYR A 123 -20.09 6.74 -8.14
CA TYR A 123 -21.36 6.39 -8.79
C TYR A 123 -21.25 6.12 -10.32
N PRO A 124 -20.69 7.03 -11.15
CA PRO A 124 -20.51 6.75 -12.57
C PRO A 124 -19.49 5.63 -12.83
N LEU A 125 -18.60 5.36 -11.89
CA LEU A 125 -17.58 4.32 -12.01
C LEU A 125 -18.17 2.93 -11.74
N VAL A 126 -18.98 2.76 -10.68
CA VAL A 126 -19.69 1.50 -10.36
C VAL A 126 -20.56 1.09 -11.54
N THR A 127 -21.38 2.01 -12.05
CA THR A 127 -22.30 1.75 -13.16
C THR A 127 -21.56 1.28 -14.42
N ARG A 128 -20.49 1.98 -14.81
CA ARG A 128 -19.70 1.64 -16.00
C ARG A 128 -18.90 0.35 -15.84
N LEU A 129 -18.21 0.16 -14.71
CA LEU A 129 -17.42 -1.05 -14.47
C LEU A 129 -18.30 -2.29 -14.37
N TYR A 130 -19.46 -2.19 -13.70
CA TYR A 130 -20.38 -3.31 -13.60
C TYR A 130 -20.99 -3.67 -14.96
N ALA A 131 -21.34 -2.67 -15.78
CA ALA A 131 -21.79 -2.89 -17.15
C ALA A 131 -20.71 -3.59 -18.00
N TRP A 132 -19.45 -3.14 -17.90
CA TRP A 132 -18.31 -3.75 -18.59
C TRP A 132 -18.06 -5.20 -18.15
N VAL A 133 -18.15 -5.48 -16.85
CA VAL A 133 -18.00 -6.85 -16.34
C VAL A 133 -19.10 -7.76 -16.85
N ARG A 134 -20.35 -7.29 -16.90
CA ARG A 134 -21.46 -8.06 -17.46
C ARG A 134 -21.30 -8.37 -18.95
N THR A 135 -20.75 -7.45 -19.74
CA THR A 135 -20.53 -7.67 -21.18
C THR A 135 -19.28 -8.50 -21.47
N SER A 136 -18.42 -8.74 -20.48
CA SER A 136 -17.18 -9.49 -20.64
C SER A 136 -17.41 -11.01 -20.77
N PRO A 137 -16.74 -11.71 -21.71
CA PRO A 137 -16.88 -13.15 -21.90
C PRO A 137 -16.51 -13.94 -20.64
N GLY A 138 -17.42 -14.77 -20.13
CA GLY A 138 -17.23 -15.58 -18.92
C GLY A 138 -17.79 -14.96 -17.62
N MET A 139 -18.37 -13.76 -17.68
CA MET A 139 -19.02 -13.09 -16.54
C MET A 139 -20.47 -12.67 -16.81
N GLN A 140 -21.09 -13.20 -17.87
CA GLN A 140 -22.47 -12.86 -18.27
C GLN A 140 -23.55 -13.35 -17.29
N GLN A 141 -23.17 -14.17 -16.30
CA GLN A 141 -24.07 -14.74 -15.29
C GLN A 141 -24.43 -13.74 -14.17
N PHE A 142 -23.83 -12.54 -14.13
CA PHE A 142 -24.13 -11.54 -13.10
C PHE A 142 -25.49 -10.87 -13.31
N PRO A 143 -26.33 -10.75 -12.25
CA PRO A 143 -27.65 -10.16 -12.37
C PRO A 143 -27.59 -8.66 -12.68
N GLN A 144 -28.65 -8.11 -13.26
CA GLN A 144 -28.76 -6.68 -13.42
C GLN A 144 -29.03 -6.00 -12.07
N VAL A 145 -28.16 -5.07 -11.69
CA VAL A 145 -28.30 -4.28 -10.46
C VAL A 145 -28.54 -2.83 -10.86
N PRO A 146 -29.69 -2.24 -10.48
CA PRO A 146 -29.90 -0.81 -10.66
C PRO A 146 -29.14 -0.05 -9.56
N PHE A 147 -28.06 0.63 -9.93
CA PHE A 147 -27.28 1.44 -9.00
C PHE A 147 -27.92 2.81 -8.83
N HIS A 148 -28.04 3.24 -7.58
CA HIS A 148 -28.60 4.54 -7.23
C HIS A 148 -27.74 5.24 -6.19
N PHE A 149 -27.76 6.56 -6.22
CA PHE A 149 -27.16 7.36 -5.17
C PHE A 149 -28.00 7.22 -3.90
N SER A 150 -27.48 6.53 -2.89
CA SER A 150 -28.16 6.39 -1.61
C SER A 150 -27.46 7.20 -0.52
N TRP A 151 -28.26 7.95 0.24
CA TRP A 151 -27.76 8.75 1.37
C TRP A 151 -27.14 7.89 2.47
N ARG A 152 -27.72 6.71 2.72
CA ARG A 152 -27.21 5.76 3.73
C ARG A 152 -25.79 5.27 3.39
N SER A 153 -25.54 4.92 2.12
CA SER A 153 -24.22 4.51 1.66
C SER A 153 -23.19 5.64 1.75
N LEU A 154 -23.59 6.88 1.46
CA LEU A 154 -22.75 8.06 1.64
C LEU A 154 -22.36 8.24 3.11
N LEU A 155 -23.32 8.21 4.03
CA LEU A 155 -23.05 8.37 5.47
C LEU A 155 -22.10 7.28 5.99
N ILE A 156 -22.30 6.02 5.59
CA ILE A 156 -21.43 4.91 6.00
C ILE A 156 -20.03 5.10 5.45
N THR A 157 -19.90 5.52 4.19
CA THR A 157 -18.59 5.81 3.58
C THR A 157 -17.84 6.91 4.34
N LEU A 158 -18.53 8.01 4.66
CA LEU A 158 -17.94 9.15 5.39
C LEU A 158 -17.56 8.80 6.82
N LEU A 159 -18.45 8.11 7.55
CA LEU A 159 -18.14 7.68 8.91
C LEU A 159 -16.98 6.70 8.93
N SER A 160 -16.96 5.73 8.00
CA SER A 160 -15.89 4.75 7.90
C SER A 160 -14.55 5.42 7.64
N ILE A 161 -14.45 6.25 6.59
CA ILE A 161 -13.18 6.89 6.23
C ILE A 161 -12.70 7.89 7.31
N GLY A 162 -13.64 8.63 7.92
CA GLY A 162 -13.34 9.60 8.97
C GLY A 162 -12.83 8.94 10.24
N ILE A 163 -13.52 7.90 10.74
CA ILE A 163 -13.13 7.18 11.96
C ILE A 163 -11.80 6.45 11.73
N ILE A 164 -11.67 5.71 10.62
CA ILE A 164 -10.45 4.98 10.27
C ILE A 164 -9.26 5.94 10.20
N SER A 165 -9.40 7.05 9.46
CA SER A 165 -8.37 8.07 9.32
C SER A 165 -7.97 8.66 10.67
N TRP A 166 -8.95 9.01 11.52
CA TRP A 166 -8.70 9.60 12.82
C TRP A 166 -7.98 8.64 13.77
N VAL A 167 -8.47 7.40 13.91
CA VAL A 167 -7.94 6.41 14.84
C VAL A 167 -6.49 6.06 14.49
N ILE A 168 -6.24 5.75 13.22
CA ILE A 168 -4.91 5.31 12.76
C ILE A 168 -3.89 6.43 12.86
N SER A 169 -4.25 7.63 12.37
CA SER A 169 -3.36 8.78 12.44
C SER A 169 -3.09 9.19 13.89
N PHE A 170 -4.06 9.08 14.80
CA PHE A 170 -3.88 9.37 16.21
C PHE A 170 -2.84 8.44 16.86
N PHE A 171 -2.98 7.12 16.67
CA PHE A 171 -2.05 6.16 17.27
C PHE A 171 -0.62 6.28 16.70
N ASP A 172 -0.46 6.44 15.38
CA ASP A 172 0.88 6.60 14.80
C ASP A 172 1.49 7.96 15.19
N ALA A 173 0.71 9.05 15.18
CA ALA A 173 1.18 10.37 15.62
C ALA A 173 1.60 10.36 17.10
N HIS A 174 0.78 9.76 17.97
CA HIS A 174 1.07 9.67 19.39
C HIS A 174 2.37 8.92 19.67
N LYS A 175 2.56 7.78 19.01
CA LYS A 175 3.81 7.02 19.07
C LYS A 175 5.01 7.86 18.64
N ILE A 176 4.88 8.66 17.58
CA ILE A 176 5.95 9.53 17.07
C ILE A 176 6.25 10.66 18.05
N PHE A 177 5.23 11.37 18.56
CA PHE A 177 5.43 12.50 19.46
C PHE A 177 5.99 12.08 20.82
N ILE A 178 5.55 10.95 21.40
CA ILE A 178 6.18 10.40 22.60
C ILE A 178 7.65 10.10 22.35
N SER A 179 7.97 9.46 21.22
CA SER A 179 9.36 9.11 20.91
C SER A 179 10.28 10.33 20.74
N LYS A 180 9.73 11.47 20.31
CA LYS A 180 10.46 12.74 20.18
C LYS A 180 10.53 13.54 21.49
N ALA A 181 9.53 13.44 22.36
CA ALA A 181 9.48 14.14 23.65
C ALA A 181 10.37 13.50 24.71
N SER A 182 10.56 12.17 24.67
CA SER A 182 11.42 11.47 25.63
C SER A 182 12.90 11.56 25.23
N HIS A 183 13.61 12.59 25.67
CA HIS A 183 15.08 12.60 25.58
C HIS A 183 15.76 11.75 26.69
N PHE A 184 15.00 11.07 27.55
CA PHE A 184 15.52 10.39 28.75
C PHE A 184 14.63 9.21 29.21
N HIS A 185 14.77 8.02 28.61
CA HIS A 185 14.60 6.76 29.37
C HIS A 185 15.19 5.55 28.63
N HIS A 186 15.77 4.65 29.42
CA HIS A 186 16.60 3.50 29.07
C HIS A 186 16.01 2.51 28.03
N TRP A 187 14.72 2.64 27.68
CA TRP A 187 14.02 1.77 26.74
C TRP A 187 14.48 1.88 25.28
N TYR A 188 15.15 2.98 24.89
CA TYR A 188 15.74 3.11 23.55
C TYR A 188 17.09 2.37 23.39
N LYS A 189 17.71 1.91 24.50
CA LYS A 189 18.92 1.05 24.41
C LYS A 189 18.61 -0.38 23.92
N LEU A 190 17.35 -0.82 24.00
CA LEU A 190 16.92 -2.15 23.50
C LEU A 190 16.56 -2.16 22.01
N THR A 191 16.43 -1.00 21.36
CA THR A 191 16.00 -0.88 19.96
C THR A 191 17.16 -0.62 19.00
N LYS A 192 18.26 -1.37 19.14
CA LYS A 192 19.44 -1.32 18.24
C LYS A 192 19.09 -1.51 16.74
N TRP A 193 17.90 -2.07 16.46
CA TRP A 193 17.38 -2.41 15.14
C TRP A 193 16.18 -1.56 14.68
N GLY A 194 15.78 -0.54 15.46
CA GLY A 194 14.68 0.37 15.06
C GLY A 194 13.25 -0.21 15.14
N MET A 195 13.06 -1.35 15.82
CA MET A 195 11.74 -1.95 16.07
C MET A 195 11.33 -1.82 17.53
N THR A 196 10.05 -1.51 17.78
CA THR A 196 9.47 -1.57 19.13
C THR A 196 9.29 -3.03 19.59
N PRO A 197 9.41 -3.36 20.88
CA PRO A 197 9.28 -4.74 21.38
C PRO A 197 7.92 -5.39 21.02
N LEU A 198 6.84 -4.62 21.00
CA LEU A 198 5.53 -5.09 20.53
C LEU A 198 5.54 -5.49 19.04
N SER A 199 6.34 -4.79 18.22
CA SER A 199 6.50 -5.12 16.80
C SER A 199 7.35 -6.36 16.61
N TRP A 200 8.28 -6.64 17.54
CA TRP A 200 9.04 -7.91 17.58
C TRP A 200 8.12 -9.08 17.90
N LEU A 201 7.33 -8.98 18.97
CA LEU A 201 6.34 -9.99 19.32
C LEU A 201 5.34 -10.21 18.18
N GLY A 202 4.78 -9.13 17.61
CA GLY A 202 3.89 -9.21 16.46
C GLY A 202 4.53 -9.85 15.23
N SER A 203 5.81 -9.56 14.96
CA SER A 203 6.57 -10.20 13.88
C SER A 203 6.77 -11.70 14.14
N LEU A 204 7.09 -12.10 15.38
CA LEU A 204 7.25 -13.52 15.74
C LEU A 204 5.93 -14.28 15.64
N ILE A 205 4.84 -13.69 16.14
CA ILE A 205 3.49 -14.28 16.06
C ILE A 205 3.05 -14.43 14.60
N SER A 206 3.25 -13.41 13.77
CA SER A 206 2.88 -13.46 12.34
C SER A 206 3.74 -14.45 11.56
N ILE A 207 5.05 -14.54 11.83
CA ILE A 207 5.92 -15.56 11.23
C ILE A 207 5.51 -16.97 11.69
N GLY A 208 5.20 -17.17 12.98
CA GLY A 208 4.69 -18.44 13.50
C GLY A 208 3.35 -18.83 12.85
N GLY A 209 2.45 -17.86 12.67
CA GLY A 209 1.20 -18.04 11.94
C GLY A 209 1.41 -18.41 10.47
N LEU A 210 2.40 -17.82 9.80
CA LEU A 210 2.78 -18.20 8.43
C LEU A 210 3.27 -19.63 8.36
N VAL A 211 4.18 -20.02 9.26
CA VAL A 211 4.69 -21.39 9.32
C VAL A 211 3.55 -22.37 9.57
N PHE A 212 2.64 -22.05 10.49
CA PHE A 212 1.46 -22.87 10.78
C PHE A 212 0.56 -23.04 9.54
N ILE A 213 0.14 -21.95 8.89
CA ILE A 213 -0.71 -22.05 7.70
C ILE A 213 0.02 -22.75 6.56
N TYR A 214 1.31 -22.48 6.38
CA TYR A 214 2.11 -23.14 5.34
C TYR A 214 2.17 -24.65 5.56
N ASN A 215 2.36 -25.10 6.81
CA ASN A 215 2.32 -26.52 7.17
C ASN A 215 0.98 -27.20 6.86
N LEU A 216 -0.15 -26.48 6.94
CA LEU A 216 -1.46 -27.03 6.56
C LEU A 216 -1.49 -27.46 5.08
N PHE A 217 -0.74 -26.81 4.18
CA PHE A 217 -0.67 -27.26 2.78
C PHE A 217 0.04 -28.62 2.64
N PHE A 218 0.95 -28.96 3.56
CA PHE A 218 1.73 -30.20 3.51
C PHE A 218 1.09 -31.37 4.25
N MET A 219 0.13 -31.11 5.16
CA MET A 219 -0.64 -32.14 5.85
C MET A 219 -1.49 -33.00 4.91
N ASP A 220 -1.78 -34.23 5.35
CA ASP A 220 -2.66 -35.15 4.63
C ASP A 220 -4.08 -34.59 4.50
N THR A 221 -4.70 -34.84 3.35
CA THR A 221 -6.01 -34.26 2.98
C THR A 221 -7.15 -34.68 3.91
N THR A 222 -7.06 -35.87 4.51
CA THR A 222 -8.02 -36.38 5.51
C THR A 222 -7.88 -35.66 6.84
N GLN A 223 -6.65 -35.46 7.32
CA GLN A 223 -6.37 -34.72 8.55
C GLN A 223 -6.75 -33.24 8.43
N LEU A 224 -6.50 -32.63 7.27
CA LEU A 224 -6.88 -31.24 6.99
C LEU A 224 -8.40 -31.03 7.05
N ARG A 225 -9.19 -31.96 6.48
CA ARG A 225 -10.66 -31.91 6.56
C ARG A 225 -11.16 -32.02 8.00
N ASN A 226 -10.53 -32.86 8.81
CA ASN A 226 -10.88 -33.05 10.22
C ASN A 226 -10.58 -31.78 11.03
N LEU A 227 -9.40 -31.19 10.84
CA LEU A 227 -8.99 -29.95 11.52
C LEU A 227 -9.87 -28.75 11.19
N LEU A 228 -10.34 -28.66 9.93
CA LEU A 228 -11.20 -27.56 9.47
C LEU A 228 -12.70 -27.86 9.61
N GLY A 229 -13.10 -29.03 10.11
CA GLY A 229 -14.49 -29.43 10.30
C GLY A 229 -15.31 -29.52 9.01
N ALA A 230 -14.67 -29.73 7.86
CA ALA A 230 -15.26 -29.54 6.53
C ALA A 230 -15.27 -30.83 5.69
N TYR A 231 -15.90 -31.88 6.21
CA TYR A 231 -15.91 -33.23 5.63
C TYR A 231 -16.49 -33.28 4.20
N ASN A 232 -17.53 -32.50 3.91
CA ASN A 232 -18.30 -32.56 2.65
C ASN A 232 -17.92 -31.47 1.64
N GLN A 233 -16.94 -30.61 1.93
CA GLN A 233 -16.54 -29.54 1.02
C GLN A 233 -15.47 -30.00 0.03
N SER A 234 -15.46 -29.40 -1.15
CA SER A 234 -14.40 -29.65 -2.13
C SER A 234 -13.04 -29.21 -1.56
N LEU A 235 -11.96 -29.89 -1.92
CA LEU A 235 -10.61 -29.49 -1.50
C LEU A 235 -10.26 -28.07 -1.99
N VAL A 236 -10.75 -27.68 -3.17
CA VAL A 236 -10.56 -26.33 -3.73
C VAL A 236 -11.19 -25.25 -2.85
N SER A 237 -12.40 -25.49 -2.33
CA SER A 237 -13.07 -24.56 -1.42
C SER A 237 -12.37 -24.45 -0.05
N LEU A 238 -11.55 -25.43 0.34
CA LEU A 238 -10.73 -25.38 1.55
C LEU A 238 -9.40 -24.67 1.34
N TYR A 239 -8.74 -24.90 0.20
CA TYR A 239 -7.47 -24.24 -0.10
C TYR A 239 -7.63 -22.74 -0.43
N THR A 240 -8.77 -22.33 -0.97
CA THR A 240 -9.03 -20.91 -1.27
C THR A 240 -8.93 -19.97 -0.05
N PRO A 241 -9.64 -20.22 1.07
CA PRO A 241 -9.52 -19.40 2.28
C PRO A 241 -8.16 -19.56 2.98
N LEU A 242 -7.53 -20.74 2.92
CA LEU A 242 -6.17 -20.93 3.43
C LEU A 242 -5.17 -20.04 2.67
N PHE A 243 -5.27 -20.03 1.34
CA PHE A 243 -4.41 -19.21 0.49
C PHE A 243 -4.65 -17.72 0.73
N LEU A 244 -5.92 -17.29 0.84
CA LEU A 244 -6.26 -15.93 1.27
C LEU A 244 -5.64 -15.59 2.65
N GLY A 245 -5.72 -16.51 3.61
CA GLY A 245 -5.10 -16.38 4.94
C GLY A 245 -3.58 -16.19 4.87
N THR A 246 -2.88 -16.97 4.04
CA THR A 246 -1.42 -16.82 3.87
C THR A 246 -1.04 -15.41 3.45
N ILE A 247 -1.78 -14.82 2.50
CA ILE A 247 -1.47 -13.49 1.97
C ILE A 247 -1.69 -12.40 3.01
N PHE A 248 -2.77 -12.47 3.79
CA PHE A 248 -3.00 -11.51 4.87
C PHE A 248 -1.87 -11.57 5.91
N ILE A 249 -1.48 -12.77 6.34
CA ILE A 249 -0.41 -12.89 7.33
C ILE A 249 0.93 -12.48 6.71
N VAL A 250 1.20 -12.75 5.43
CA VAL A 250 2.40 -12.28 4.72
C VAL A 250 2.48 -10.76 4.73
N ILE A 251 1.38 -10.08 4.37
CA ILE A 251 1.33 -8.61 4.32
C ILE A 251 1.57 -8.04 5.71
N ILE A 252 0.94 -8.61 6.74
CA ILE A 252 1.12 -8.19 8.13
C ILE A 252 2.58 -8.42 8.57
N ALA A 253 3.11 -9.62 8.37
CA ALA A 253 4.48 -10.00 8.74
C ALA A 253 5.51 -9.07 8.07
N PHE A 254 5.38 -8.84 6.76
CA PHE A 254 6.27 -7.95 6.02
C PHE A 254 6.13 -6.49 6.50
N SER A 255 4.92 -6.02 6.77
CA SER A 255 4.70 -4.63 7.26
C SER A 255 5.34 -4.35 8.62
N LEU A 256 5.34 -5.35 9.51
CA LEU A 256 5.92 -5.31 10.84
C LEU A 256 7.45 -5.49 10.79
N ALA A 257 7.94 -6.42 9.97
CA ALA A 257 9.35 -6.72 9.81
C ALA A 257 10.09 -5.75 8.85
N ALA A 258 9.36 -4.89 8.14
CA ALA A 258 9.86 -3.86 7.25
C ALA A 258 11.10 -3.09 7.74
N PRO A 259 11.17 -2.63 9.01
CA PRO A 259 12.30 -1.84 9.48
C PRO A 259 13.62 -2.62 9.52
N ILE A 260 13.55 -3.95 9.52
CA ILE A 260 14.72 -4.85 9.47
C ILE A 260 14.95 -5.35 8.04
N ILE A 261 13.91 -5.86 7.39
CA ILE A 261 14.03 -6.50 6.07
C ILE A 261 14.48 -5.50 5.01
N LEU A 262 13.89 -4.30 4.96
CA LEU A 262 14.21 -3.34 3.90
C LEU A 262 15.66 -2.84 3.98
N PRO A 263 16.20 -2.40 5.14
CA PRO A 263 17.61 -2.02 5.23
C PRO A 263 18.58 -3.19 5.01
N LEU A 264 18.18 -4.43 5.36
CA LEU A 264 18.98 -5.62 5.09
C LEU A 264 19.13 -5.84 3.58
N ILE A 265 18.03 -5.79 2.82
CA ILE A 265 18.05 -5.94 1.36
C ILE A 265 18.89 -4.81 0.73
N VAL A 266 18.69 -3.55 1.15
CA VAL A 266 19.49 -2.42 0.65
C VAL A 266 20.97 -2.65 0.94
N ARG A 267 21.35 -3.10 2.14
CA ARG A 267 22.75 -3.40 2.50
C ARG A 267 23.34 -4.50 1.61
N LEU A 268 22.59 -5.56 1.33
CA LEU A 268 23.04 -6.65 0.44
C LEU A 268 23.27 -6.14 -0.99
N ILE A 269 22.35 -5.31 -1.52
CA ILE A 269 22.52 -4.64 -2.82
C ILE A 269 23.79 -3.77 -2.80
N GLY A 270 23.98 -3.01 -1.72
CA GLY A 270 25.18 -2.19 -1.52
C GLY A 270 26.46 -3.00 -1.54
N GLN A 271 26.52 -4.14 -0.84
CA GLN A 271 27.71 -5.01 -0.82
C GLN A 271 28.08 -5.55 -2.19
N ILE A 272 27.09 -5.83 -3.05
CA ILE A 272 27.31 -6.34 -4.41
C ILE A 272 27.83 -5.24 -5.34
N ILE A 273 27.33 -4.00 -5.22
CA ILE A 273 27.56 -2.93 -6.22
C ILE A 273 28.61 -1.88 -5.76
N LEU A 274 28.76 -1.61 -4.46
CA LEU A 274 29.77 -0.66 -3.93
C LEU A 274 31.23 -0.95 -4.34
N PRO A 275 31.67 -2.20 -4.59
CA PRO A 275 33.06 -2.47 -5.00
C PRO A 275 33.50 -1.69 -6.24
N HIS A 276 32.57 -1.24 -7.10
CA HIS A 276 32.87 -0.52 -8.35
C HIS A 276 33.01 1.02 -8.23
N ARG A 277 32.96 1.59 -7.00
CA ARG A 277 33.31 3.00 -6.68
C ARG A 277 32.68 4.11 -7.56
N LEU A 278 31.46 3.94 -8.07
CA LEU A 278 30.77 5.05 -8.75
C LEU A 278 30.32 6.11 -7.72
N LYS A 279 30.80 7.35 -7.86
CA LYS A 279 30.45 8.50 -6.98
C LYS A 279 28.94 8.65 -6.83
N THR A 280 28.21 8.59 -7.95
CA THR A 280 26.76 8.77 -8.03
C THR A 280 25.97 7.62 -7.41
N PHE A 281 26.47 6.39 -7.53
CA PHE A 281 25.87 5.23 -6.86
C PHE A 281 26.05 5.30 -5.35
N SER A 282 27.24 5.65 -4.86
CA SER A 282 27.50 5.77 -3.42
C SER A 282 26.56 6.78 -2.76
N THR A 283 26.38 7.96 -3.37
CA THR A 283 25.44 8.97 -2.86
C THR A 283 24.00 8.49 -2.90
N ALA A 284 23.58 7.84 -3.99
CA ALA A 284 22.23 7.29 -4.10
C ALA A 284 21.96 6.22 -3.02
N TYR A 285 22.90 5.30 -2.84
CA TYR A 285 22.84 4.25 -1.83
C TYR A 285 22.65 4.82 -0.41
N TRP A 286 23.49 5.76 -0.01
CA TRP A 286 23.40 6.36 1.31
C TRP A 286 22.13 7.19 1.49
N ASN A 287 21.66 7.85 0.43
CA ASN A 287 20.40 8.59 0.45
C ASN A 287 19.20 7.64 0.70
N VAL A 288 19.13 6.49 0.01
CA VAL A 288 18.10 5.46 0.24
C VAL A 288 18.23 4.86 1.64
N PHE A 289 19.45 4.53 2.07
CA PHE A 289 19.71 3.85 3.34
C PHE A 289 19.34 4.71 4.57
N VAL A 290 19.58 6.02 4.50
CA VAL A 290 19.25 6.97 5.57
C VAL A 290 17.74 7.27 5.59
N ARG A 291 17.09 7.39 4.43
CA ARG A 291 15.66 7.74 4.31
C ARG A 291 14.73 6.52 4.47
N LYS A 292 14.84 5.82 5.61
CA LYS A 292 14.11 4.58 5.89
C LYS A 292 12.58 4.72 5.81
N ASP A 293 12.02 5.82 6.27
CA ASP A 293 10.57 6.06 6.22
C ASP A 293 10.08 6.21 4.78
N PHE A 294 10.87 6.86 3.92
CA PHE A 294 10.55 7.01 2.50
C PHE A 294 10.68 5.68 1.76
N LEU A 295 11.74 4.91 2.04
CA LEU A 295 11.90 3.56 1.52
C LEU A 295 10.68 2.69 1.87
N LYS A 296 10.25 2.72 3.13
CA LYS A 296 9.06 1.98 3.57
C LYS A 296 7.79 2.46 2.86
N SER A 297 7.62 3.77 2.69
CA SER A 297 6.40 4.34 2.08
C SER A 297 6.27 4.05 0.59
N VAL A 298 7.39 3.80 -0.11
CA VAL A 298 7.39 3.41 -1.53
C VAL A 298 7.33 1.89 -1.71
N VAL A 299 8.10 1.12 -0.93
CA VAL A 299 8.20 -0.34 -1.13
C VAL A 299 6.97 -1.08 -0.62
N MET A 300 6.43 -0.74 0.55
CA MET A 300 5.30 -1.48 1.14
C MET A 300 4.07 -1.56 0.22
N PRO A 301 3.60 -0.45 -0.36
CA PRO A 301 2.38 -0.51 -1.17
C PRO A 301 2.60 -1.32 -2.45
N LEU A 302 3.76 -1.20 -3.10
CA LEU A 302 4.10 -1.96 -4.31
C LEU A 302 4.37 -3.45 -4.04
N PHE A 303 4.91 -3.79 -2.87
CA PHE A 303 5.00 -5.17 -2.41
C PHE A 303 3.60 -5.78 -2.29
N ILE A 304 2.66 -5.08 -1.63
CA ILE A 304 1.29 -5.56 -1.47
C ILE A 304 0.59 -5.74 -2.82
N LEU A 305 0.83 -4.83 -3.77
CA LEU A 305 0.31 -5.00 -5.12
C LEU A 305 0.87 -6.27 -5.78
N ALA A 306 2.18 -6.49 -5.69
CA ALA A 306 2.80 -7.67 -6.27
C ALA A 306 2.23 -8.96 -5.66
N THR A 307 2.07 -9.02 -4.33
CA THR A 307 1.53 -10.20 -3.64
C THR A 307 0.06 -10.44 -3.98
N LEU A 308 -0.77 -9.41 -4.01
CA LEU A 308 -2.18 -9.53 -4.37
C LEU A 308 -2.38 -9.88 -5.85
N CYS A 309 -1.61 -9.29 -6.77
CA CYS A 309 -1.66 -9.67 -8.18
C CYS A 309 -1.32 -11.15 -8.38
N SER A 310 -0.29 -11.62 -7.66
CA SER A 310 0.14 -13.03 -7.73
C SER A 310 -0.94 -13.96 -7.17
N PHE A 311 -1.61 -13.58 -6.07
CA PHE A 311 -2.77 -14.32 -5.54
C PHE A 311 -3.85 -14.56 -6.58
N PHE A 312 -4.33 -13.48 -7.21
CA PHE A 312 -5.44 -13.59 -8.16
C PHE A 312 -5.03 -14.33 -9.42
N ALA A 313 -3.79 -14.15 -9.89
CA ALA A 313 -3.27 -14.91 -11.02
C ALA A 313 -3.28 -16.40 -10.70
N TYR A 314 -2.68 -16.82 -9.60
CA TYR A 314 -2.59 -18.23 -9.24
C TYR A 314 -3.94 -18.88 -8.92
N LEU A 315 -4.85 -18.15 -8.24
CA LEU A 315 -6.19 -18.64 -7.96
C LEU A 315 -7.01 -18.78 -9.26
N ALA A 316 -6.91 -17.81 -10.17
CA ALA A 316 -7.65 -17.81 -11.43
C ALA A 316 -7.15 -18.85 -12.44
N ILE A 317 -5.84 -19.14 -12.44
CA ILE A 317 -5.19 -20.01 -13.45
C ILE A 317 -5.19 -21.48 -13.02
N ASP A 318 -4.95 -21.80 -11.75
CA ASP A 318 -4.71 -23.18 -11.34
C ASP A 318 -5.88 -23.80 -10.54
N LEU A 319 -6.37 -23.16 -9.48
CA LEU A 319 -7.45 -23.75 -8.66
C LEU A 319 -8.86 -23.63 -9.27
N ALA A 320 -9.14 -22.56 -10.02
CA ALA A 320 -10.45 -22.34 -10.64
C ALA A 320 -10.65 -23.05 -11.99
N ASN A 321 -9.57 -23.54 -12.61
CA ASN A 321 -9.59 -24.16 -13.94
C ASN A 321 -10.32 -25.51 -13.98
N ILE A 322 -10.59 -26.12 -12.81
CA ILE A 322 -11.42 -27.32 -12.68
C ILE A 322 -12.91 -27.00 -13.00
N ALA A 323 -13.36 -25.77 -12.80
CA ALA A 323 -14.79 -25.43 -12.86
C ALA A 323 -15.24 -24.73 -14.16
N SER A 324 -14.36 -24.05 -14.90
CA SER A 324 -14.76 -23.39 -16.15
C SER A 324 -13.55 -22.98 -17.00
N LYS A 325 -13.63 -23.18 -18.33
CA LYS A 325 -12.73 -22.56 -19.32
C LYS A 325 -12.87 -21.03 -19.25
N ARG A 326 -12.19 -20.37 -18.31
CA ARG A 326 -12.20 -18.90 -18.21
C ARG A 326 -11.30 -18.30 -19.29
N SER A 327 -11.85 -17.35 -20.03
CA SER A 327 -11.12 -16.55 -21.02
C SER A 327 -10.12 -15.61 -20.33
N PHE A 328 -9.07 -15.19 -21.03
CA PHE A 328 -8.14 -14.14 -20.57
C PHE A 328 -8.89 -12.84 -20.17
N ALA A 329 -10.00 -12.54 -20.84
CA ALA A 329 -10.89 -11.44 -20.50
C ALA A 329 -11.55 -11.60 -19.12
N GLY A 330 -11.91 -12.82 -18.72
CA GLY A 330 -12.41 -13.12 -17.38
C GLY A 330 -11.35 -12.91 -16.29
N LEU A 331 -10.09 -13.23 -16.57
CA LEU A 331 -8.96 -12.97 -15.66
C LEU A 331 -8.71 -11.46 -15.52
N LEU A 332 -8.72 -10.72 -16.62
CA LEU A 332 -8.65 -9.25 -16.61
C LEU A 332 -9.83 -8.64 -15.82
N GLY A 333 -11.04 -9.17 -15.99
CA GLY A 333 -12.23 -8.73 -15.26
C GLY A 333 -12.11 -8.90 -13.75
N THR A 334 -11.63 -10.06 -13.28
CA THR A 334 -11.41 -10.30 -11.84
C THR A 334 -10.28 -9.43 -11.30
N LEU A 335 -9.13 -9.34 -11.99
CA LEU A 335 -8.04 -8.48 -11.57
C LEU A 335 -8.49 -7.02 -11.46
N THR A 336 -9.27 -6.51 -12.42
CA THR A 336 -9.75 -5.12 -12.41
C THR A 336 -10.71 -4.88 -11.25
N MET A 337 -11.65 -5.79 -11.00
CA MET A 337 -12.63 -5.70 -9.90
C MET A 337 -11.97 -5.76 -8.52
N PHE A 338 -10.99 -6.65 -8.32
CA PHE A 338 -10.41 -6.87 -6.99
C PHE A 338 -9.14 -6.07 -6.71
N LEU A 339 -8.31 -5.80 -7.73
CA LEU A 339 -7.01 -5.13 -7.58
C LEU A 339 -7.01 -3.68 -8.06
N GLY A 340 -8.03 -3.24 -8.81
CA GLY A 340 -8.15 -1.85 -9.24
C GLY A 340 -8.06 -0.89 -8.05
N THR A 341 -8.61 -1.30 -6.92
CA THR A 341 -8.56 -0.55 -5.66
C THR A 341 -7.15 -0.42 -5.08
N PRO A 342 -6.45 -1.50 -4.65
CA PRO A 342 -5.07 -1.41 -4.19
C PRO A 342 -4.22 -0.57 -5.14
N PHE A 343 -4.33 -0.80 -6.45
CA PHE A 343 -3.57 -0.09 -7.47
C PHE A 343 -3.80 1.43 -7.42
N LEU A 344 -5.06 1.88 -7.43
CA LEU A 344 -5.40 3.30 -7.39
C LEU A 344 -4.90 3.96 -6.11
N ILE A 345 -5.06 3.31 -4.96
CA ILE A 345 -4.64 3.88 -3.67
C ILE A 345 -3.11 3.99 -3.62
N ILE A 346 -2.37 3.01 -4.15
CA ILE A 346 -0.90 3.06 -4.27
C ILE A 346 -0.46 4.23 -5.14
N PHE A 347 -1.08 4.37 -6.32
CA PHE A 347 -0.77 5.47 -7.23
C PHE A 347 -1.05 6.84 -6.60
N ALA A 348 -2.17 6.95 -5.86
CA ALA A 348 -2.53 8.13 -5.10
C ALA A 348 -1.45 8.49 -4.07
N ASN A 349 -1.04 7.50 -3.28
CA ASN A 349 -0.02 7.66 -2.26
C ASN A 349 1.30 8.11 -2.88
N ALA A 350 1.68 7.53 -4.02
CA ALA A 350 2.87 7.90 -4.75
C ALA A 350 2.85 9.40 -5.10
N ILE A 351 1.77 9.89 -5.73
CA ILE A 351 1.59 11.33 -6.04
C ILE A 351 1.66 12.18 -4.76
N SER A 352 1.06 11.72 -3.67
CA SER A 352 1.08 12.46 -2.40
C SER A 352 2.48 12.60 -1.80
N ILE A 353 3.22 11.49 -1.75
CA ILE A 353 4.62 11.45 -1.30
C ILE A 353 5.45 12.45 -2.10
N THR A 354 5.21 12.55 -3.41
CA THR A 354 5.90 13.49 -4.30
C THR A 354 5.66 14.94 -3.89
N ILE A 355 4.39 15.31 -3.70
CA ILE A 355 4.01 16.67 -3.33
C ILE A 355 4.60 17.02 -1.95
N ILE A 356 4.51 16.12 -0.98
CA ILE A 356 4.94 16.37 0.40
C ILE A 356 6.47 16.37 0.53
N SER A 357 7.18 15.51 -0.20
CA SER A 357 8.64 15.37 -0.10
C SER A 357 9.43 16.35 -0.99
N SER A 358 8.77 17.08 -1.89
CA SER A 358 9.43 18.06 -2.78
C SER A 358 10.35 19.07 -2.06
N PRO A 359 9.97 19.69 -0.93
CA PRO A 359 10.87 20.63 -0.23
C PRO A 359 12.16 19.97 0.26
N GLN A 360 12.07 18.73 0.75
CA GLN A 360 13.22 17.99 1.24
C GLN A 360 14.09 17.45 0.09
N ARG A 361 13.50 17.22 -1.08
CA ARG A 361 14.24 16.91 -2.32
C ARG A 361 14.98 18.12 -2.87
N ASN A 362 14.39 19.32 -2.81
CA ASN A 362 15.06 20.58 -3.20
C ASN A 362 16.35 20.80 -2.41
N TYR A 363 16.30 20.62 -1.08
CA TYR A 363 17.47 20.80 -0.23
C TYR A 363 18.60 19.81 -0.57
N ASN A 364 18.26 18.53 -0.79
CA ASN A 364 19.26 17.53 -1.20
C ASN A 364 19.90 17.86 -2.57
N VAL A 365 19.09 18.25 -3.55
CA VAL A 365 19.62 18.64 -4.88
C VAL A 365 20.55 19.85 -4.76
N GLN A 366 20.18 20.85 -3.95
CA GLN A 366 21.03 22.01 -3.69
C GLN A 366 22.34 21.63 -3.00
N GLN A 367 22.30 20.75 -2.00
CA GLN A 367 23.51 20.25 -1.33
C GLN A 367 24.44 19.51 -2.30
N LEU A 368 23.90 18.63 -3.16
CA LEU A 368 24.71 17.93 -4.16
C LEU A 368 25.33 18.88 -5.19
N GLN A 369 24.60 19.93 -5.57
CA GLN A 369 25.15 20.99 -6.44
C GLN A 369 26.29 21.75 -5.76
N ILE A 370 26.19 22.04 -4.46
CA ILE A 370 27.29 22.67 -3.69
C ILE A 370 28.50 21.75 -3.63
N LEU A 371 28.29 20.43 -3.55
CA LEU A 371 29.36 19.41 -3.60
C LEU A 371 29.92 19.16 -5.01
N GLY A 372 29.55 19.99 -6.00
CA GLY A 372 30.08 19.94 -7.36
C GLY A 372 29.46 18.89 -8.28
N PHE A 373 28.25 18.38 -7.99
CA PHE A 373 27.53 17.51 -8.93
C PHE A 373 27.02 18.32 -10.13
N SER A 374 27.35 17.86 -11.34
CA SER A 374 26.76 18.39 -12.58
C SER A 374 25.31 17.93 -12.73
N MET A 375 24.56 18.53 -13.67
CA MET A 375 23.19 18.09 -13.96
C MET A 375 23.12 16.63 -14.43
N LYS A 376 24.13 16.17 -15.17
CA LYS A 376 24.25 14.77 -15.58
C LYS A 376 24.47 13.87 -14.36
N ASP A 377 25.34 14.29 -13.44
CA ASP A 377 25.59 13.51 -12.22
C ASP A 377 24.34 13.41 -11.34
N LEU A 378 23.56 14.49 -11.21
CA LEU A 378 22.29 14.48 -10.48
C LEU A 378 21.27 13.51 -11.11
N LEU A 379 21.15 13.50 -12.43
CA LEU A 379 20.25 12.58 -13.13
C LEU A 379 20.69 11.12 -12.96
N THR A 380 22.00 10.85 -13.04
CA THR A 380 22.53 9.48 -12.82
C THR A 380 22.40 9.03 -11.37
N GLU A 381 22.57 9.93 -10.39
CA GLU A 381 22.31 9.64 -8.97
C GLU A 381 20.84 9.24 -8.77
N LYS A 382 19.89 9.96 -9.38
CA LYS A 382 18.46 9.63 -9.30
C LYS A 382 18.08 8.37 -10.04
N TYR A 383 18.73 8.07 -11.16
CA TYR A 383 18.60 6.79 -11.84
C TYR A 383 18.99 5.63 -10.90
N TRP A 384 20.15 5.74 -10.23
CA TRP A 384 20.58 4.74 -9.25
C TRP A 384 19.66 4.65 -8.04
N GLU A 385 19.14 5.78 -7.54
CA GLU A 385 18.17 5.80 -6.44
C GLU A 385 16.90 5.00 -6.82
N ALA A 386 16.33 5.29 -8.00
CA ALA A 386 15.17 4.60 -8.55
C ALA A 386 15.42 3.10 -8.74
N LEU A 387 16.61 2.74 -9.24
CA LEU A 387 17.00 1.35 -9.47
C LEU A 387 17.10 0.57 -8.15
N ILE A 388 17.65 1.17 -7.09
CA ILE A 388 17.71 0.52 -5.77
C ILE A 388 16.29 0.24 -5.25
N TYR A 389 15.36 1.20 -5.34
CA TYR A 389 13.97 0.96 -4.93
C TYR A 389 13.32 -0.19 -5.72
N ALA A 390 13.53 -0.22 -7.04
CA ALA A 390 13.00 -1.25 -7.91
C ALA A 390 13.57 -2.64 -7.56
N LEU A 391 14.87 -2.74 -7.31
CA LEU A 391 15.52 -3.99 -6.88
C LEU A 391 15.00 -4.48 -5.53
N VAL A 392 14.79 -3.58 -4.56
CA VAL A 392 14.25 -3.96 -3.24
C VAL A 392 12.84 -4.54 -3.39
N ILE A 393 12.00 -3.94 -4.22
CA ILE A 393 10.65 -4.45 -4.51
C ILE A 393 10.73 -5.80 -5.22
N PHE A 394 11.61 -5.92 -6.22
CA PHE A 394 11.79 -7.15 -6.98
C PHE A 394 12.24 -8.31 -6.08
N ILE A 395 13.28 -8.11 -5.26
CA ILE A 395 13.80 -9.14 -4.35
C ILE A 395 12.74 -9.53 -3.32
N SER A 396 12.15 -8.55 -2.61
CA SER A 396 11.15 -8.85 -1.59
C SER A 396 9.90 -9.52 -2.17
N GLY A 397 9.39 -9.04 -3.31
CA GLY A 397 8.24 -9.61 -4.00
C GLY A 397 8.52 -11.02 -4.53
N SER A 398 9.69 -11.27 -5.11
CA SER A 398 10.05 -12.59 -5.65
C SER A 398 10.23 -13.62 -4.54
N MET A 399 10.88 -13.26 -3.43
CA MET A 399 10.98 -14.15 -2.26
C MET A 399 9.60 -14.55 -1.77
N ASN A 400 8.68 -13.59 -1.64
CA ASN A 400 7.31 -13.90 -1.22
C ASN A 400 6.57 -14.77 -2.23
N ASN A 401 6.66 -14.44 -3.52
CA ASN A 401 5.97 -15.19 -4.57
C ASN A 401 6.47 -16.63 -4.66
N ALA A 402 7.75 -16.89 -4.38
CA ALA A 402 8.27 -18.25 -4.31
C ALA A 402 7.57 -19.08 -3.22
N PHE A 403 7.33 -18.50 -2.04
CA PHE A 403 6.56 -19.16 -0.98
C PHE A 403 5.11 -19.44 -1.41
N LEU A 404 4.45 -18.45 -2.03
CA LEU A 404 3.07 -18.61 -2.51
C LEU A 404 2.98 -19.70 -3.59
N PHE A 405 3.89 -19.68 -4.57
CA PHE A 405 3.94 -20.66 -5.66
C PHE A 405 4.16 -22.08 -5.14
N GLY A 406 5.02 -22.26 -4.14
CA GLY A 406 5.20 -23.56 -3.48
C GLY A 406 3.92 -24.09 -2.82
N ALA A 407 3.14 -23.22 -2.18
CA ALA A 407 1.85 -23.60 -1.58
C ALA A 407 0.83 -24.05 -2.65
N ILE A 408 0.83 -23.39 -3.82
CA ILE A 408 -0.06 -23.73 -4.94
C ILE A 408 0.32 -25.06 -5.57
N ILE A 409 1.61 -25.31 -5.83
CA ILE A 409 2.06 -26.60 -6.36
C ILE A 409 1.59 -27.73 -5.45
N ARG A 410 1.71 -27.55 -4.13
CA ARG A 410 1.26 -28.56 -3.17
C ARG A 410 -0.27 -28.71 -3.15
N ALA A 411 -1.01 -27.61 -3.17
CA ALA A 411 -2.47 -27.64 -3.27
C ALA A 411 -2.94 -28.33 -4.56
N ALA A 412 -2.27 -28.07 -5.68
CA ALA A 412 -2.55 -28.66 -6.98
C ALA A 412 -2.27 -30.17 -6.99
N HIS A 413 -1.13 -30.60 -6.43
CA HIS A 413 -0.82 -32.02 -6.23
C HIS A 413 -1.92 -32.72 -5.41
N ASN A 414 -2.34 -32.12 -4.30
CA ASN A 414 -3.37 -32.70 -3.43
C ASN A 414 -4.78 -32.70 -4.04
N THR A 415 -5.03 -31.88 -5.06
CA THR A 415 -6.31 -31.79 -5.79
C THR A 415 -6.29 -32.51 -7.13
N GLY A 416 -5.15 -33.07 -7.55
CA GLY A 416 -4.98 -33.74 -8.84
C GLY A 416 -4.95 -32.76 -10.03
N VAL A 417 -4.68 -31.48 -9.79
CA VAL A 417 -4.65 -30.44 -10.83
C VAL A 417 -3.24 -30.29 -11.38
N VAL A 418 -3.14 -30.19 -12.71
CA VAL A 418 -1.87 -29.85 -13.38
C VAL A 418 -1.68 -28.34 -13.36
N VAL A 419 -0.70 -27.87 -12.60
CA VAL A 419 -0.22 -26.48 -12.67
C VAL A 419 0.40 -26.24 -14.04
N LYS A 420 -0.14 -25.28 -14.79
CA LYS A 420 0.39 -24.95 -16.13
C LYS A 420 1.47 -23.87 -16.09
N ASP A 421 1.61 -23.18 -14.97
CA ASP A 421 2.58 -22.09 -14.81
C ASP A 421 3.99 -22.62 -14.52
N ASN A 422 4.97 -22.05 -15.22
CA ASN A 422 6.40 -22.29 -14.97
C ASN A 422 6.88 -21.52 -13.73
N TRP A 423 8.02 -21.95 -13.16
CA TRP A 423 8.73 -21.25 -12.07
C TRP A 423 9.04 -19.77 -12.36
N LEU A 424 9.05 -19.37 -13.63
CA LEU A 424 9.21 -17.96 -14.03
C LEU A 424 8.02 -17.07 -13.63
N SER A 425 6.85 -17.65 -13.35
CA SER A 425 5.65 -16.92 -12.90
C SER A 425 5.91 -16.14 -11.60
N ILE A 426 6.82 -16.63 -10.76
CA ILE A 426 7.26 -16.00 -9.51
C ILE A 426 7.72 -14.56 -9.74
N PHE A 427 8.38 -14.30 -10.87
CA PHE A 427 9.03 -13.02 -11.16
C PHE A 427 8.14 -12.00 -11.87
N ILE A 428 7.03 -12.41 -12.49
CA ILE A 428 6.23 -11.55 -13.39
C ILE A 428 5.75 -10.28 -12.66
N PHE A 429 4.98 -10.44 -11.58
CA PHE A 429 4.42 -9.28 -10.86
C PHE A 429 5.46 -8.47 -10.08
N PRO A 430 6.49 -9.07 -9.44
CA PRO A 430 7.60 -8.32 -8.85
C PRO A 430 8.37 -7.47 -9.87
N ILE A 431 8.61 -7.97 -11.09
CA ILE A 431 9.24 -7.20 -12.17
C ILE A 431 8.36 -6.02 -12.57
N ILE A 432 7.06 -6.25 -12.82
CA ILE A 432 6.12 -5.18 -13.19
C ILE A 432 6.06 -4.11 -12.10
N CYS A 433 5.92 -4.49 -10.83
CA CYS A 433 5.87 -3.55 -9.71
C CYS A 433 7.19 -2.82 -9.51
N GLY A 434 8.34 -3.50 -9.67
CA GLY A 434 9.66 -2.89 -9.63
C GLY A 434 9.85 -1.86 -10.74
N PHE A 435 9.42 -2.19 -11.97
CA PHE A 435 9.47 -1.27 -13.12
C PHE A 435 8.56 -0.06 -12.93
N LEU A 436 7.34 -0.26 -12.41
CA LEU A 436 6.45 0.84 -12.04
C LEU A 436 7.08 1.76 -10.99
N ALA A 437 7.74 1.19 -9.97
CA ALA A 437 8.48 1.96 -8.97
C ALA A 437 9.60 2.79 -9.59
N PHE A 438 10.36 2.16 -10.49
CA PHE A 438 11.47 2.78 -11.19
C PHE A 438 11.00 3.98 -12.00
N LEU A 439 10.01 3.78 -12.88
CA LEU A 439 9.41 4.85 -13.69
C LEU A 439 8.84 5.97 -12.83
N PHE A 440 8.15 5.60 -11.75
CA PHE A 440 7.56 6.56 -10.85
C PHE A 440 8.62 7.48 -10.22
N VAL A 441 9.64 6.88 -9.57
CA VAL A 441 10.69 7.65 -8.89
C VAL A 441 11.47 8.49 -9.91
N ILE A 442 11.83 7.93 -11.07
CA ILE A 442 12.64 8.64 -12.05
C ILE A 442 11.90 9.80 -12.71
N ILE A 443 10.62 9.65 -13.08
CA ILE A 443 9.82 10.71 -13.70
C ILE A 443 9.71 11.89 -12.73
N ILE A 444 9.46 11.62 -11.46
CA ILE A 444 9.29 12.66 -10.47
C ILE A 444 10.59 13.39 -10.20
N ASP A 445 11.68 12.66 -10.00
CA ASP A 445 12.97 13.26 -9.70
C ASP A 445 13.55 14.02 -10.89
N THR A 446 13.33 13.55 -12.11
CA THR A 446 13.73 14.28 -13.34
C THR A 446 12.94 15.56 -13.54
N LEU A 447 11.61 15.53 -13.44
CA LEU A 447 10.75 16.71 -13.52
C LEU A 447 11.14 17.76 -12.47
N HIS A 448 11.48 17.29 -11.27
CA HIS A 448 11.88 18.16 -10.18
C HIS A 448 13.24 18.83 -10.42
N ILE A 449 14.26 18.07 -10.85
CA ILE A 449 15.59 18.62 -11.20
C ILE A 449 15.44 19.70 -12.28
N TYR A 450 14.62 19.45 -13.30
CA TYR A 450 14.41 20.41 -14.38
C TYR A 450 13.75 21.71 -13.89
N ARG A 451 12.76 21.60 -13.00
CA ARG A 451 12.09 22.76 -12.38
C ARG A 451 13.05 23.59 -11.53
N THR A 452 13.85 22.95 -10.68
CA THR A 452 14.81 23.64 -9.81
C THR A 452 15.89 24.34 -10.64
N ASN A 453 16.35 23.72 -11.73
CA ASN A 453 17.34 24.33 -12.62
C ASN A 453 16.76 25.56 -13.33
N ARG A 454 15.52 25.48 -13.84
CA ARG A 454 14.84 26.60 -14.51
C ARG A 454 14.64 27.81 -13.58
N GLN A 455 14.32 27.59 -12.30
CA GLN A 455 14.21 28.67 -11.31
C GLN A 455 15.55 29.32 -10.99
N LYS A 456 16.66 28.56 -11.06
CA LYS A 456 18.00 29.10 -10.86
C LYS A 456 18.40 30.01 -12.03
N VAL A 457 18.15 29.56 -13.26
CA VAL A 457 18.39 30.35 -14.49
C VAL A 457 17.58 31.66 -14.51
N SER A 458 16.31 31.63 -14.09
CA SER A 458 15.49 32.84 -14.03
C SER A 458 15.93 33.83 -12.95
N ASN A 459 16.48 33.35 -11.83
CA ASN A 459 16.97 34.22 -10.77
C ASN A 459 18.36 34.81 -11.08
N THR A 460 19.15 34.14 -11.93
CA THR A 460 20.42 34.69 -12.44
C THR A 460 20.24 35.65 -13.61
N SER A 461 19.10 35.65 -14.31
CA SER A 461 18.79 36.63 -15.37
C SER A 461 18.13 37.91 -14.87
N ILE A 462 17.86 38.01 -13.56
CA ILE A 462 17.27 39.19 -12.90
C ILE A 462 18.33 39.92 -12.02
N LYS A 463 19.56 39.41 -11.98
CA LYS A 463 20.74 40.13 -11.49
C LYS A 463 21.61 40.49 -12.68
#